data_AF-A0A971H5G6-F1
#
_entry.id   AF-A0A971H5G6-F1
#
_cell.length_a   1.000
_cell.length_b   1.000
_cell.length_c   1.000
_cell.angle_alpha   90.00
_cell.angle_beta   90.00
_cell.angle_gamma   90.00
#
_symmetry.space_group_name_H-M   'P 1'
#
loop_
_entity.id
_entity.type
_entity.pdbx_description
1 polymer ?
#
loop_
_entity_poly.entity_id
_entity_poly.type
_entity_poly.pdbx_seq_one_letter_code
_entity_poly.pdbx_strand_id
1 'polypeptide(L)'
;FMEIFLDENAALKQRCLLAIDRTQSPLVVVHQMLALNAQGIRANPILREWYNERTFTKLEKVYREEHGSKATYFLYDSFLELIEQWQKEHSIRNDIDSKMIMMIFAAIINIDAHKEEIGIDYFPTLLEIMTDLIMKGLATDPV
;
A
#
# COMPACT_ATOMS: atom_id res chain seq x y z
N PHE A 1 4.71 -20.85 8.73
CA PHE A 1 5.40 -19.61 8.34
C PHE A 1 4.46 -18.69 7.57
N MET A 2 3.87 -19.13 6.44
CA MET A 2 2.99 -18.27 5.63
C MET A 2 1.77 -17.72 6.37
N GLU A 3 1.05 -18.56 7.12
CA GLU A 3 -0.08 -18.11 7.95
C GLU A 3 0.34 -16.99 8.93
N ILE A 4 1.45 -17.22 9.66
CA ILE A 4 2.04 -16.22 10.56
C ILE A 4 2.43 -14.95 9.79
N PHE A 5 3.04 -15.08 8.61
CA PHE A 5 3.40 -13.94 7.78
C PHE A 5 2.16 -13.12 7.38
N LEU A 6 1.07 -13.78 6.96
CA LEU A 6 -0.17 -13.12 6.57
C LEU A 6 -0.86 -12.43 7.75
N ASP A 7 -0.87 -13.05 8.92
CA ASP A 7 -1.40 -12.48 10.15
C ASP A 7 -0.60 -11.26 10.62
N GLU A 8 0.74 -11.37 10.61
CA GLU A 8 1.62 -10.25 10.94
C GLU A 8 1.48 -9.09 9.95
N ASN A 9 1.30 -9.39 8.66
CA ASN A 9 1.11 -8.39 7.61
C ASN A 9 -0.25 -7.69 7.76
N ALA A 10 -1.30 -8.45 8.04
CA ALA A 10 -2.62 -7.92 8.34
C ALA A 10 -2.60 -6.99 9.58
N ALA A 11 -2.00 -7.47 10.66
CA ALA A 11 -1.87 -6.70 11.90
C ALA A 11 -1.03 -5.43 11.71
N LEU A 12 0.04 -5.49 10.90
CA LEU A 12 0.83 -4.33 10.56
C LEU A 12 -0.01 -3.29 9.81
N LYS A 13 -0.70 -3.69 8.73
CA LYS A 13 -1.51 -2.76 7.93
C LYS A 13 -2.59 -2.10 8.77
N GLN A 14 -3.22 -2.83 9.69
CA GLN A 14 -4.19 -2.27 10.63
C GLN A 14 -3.56 -1.24 11.58
N ARG A 15 -2.37 -1.52 12.14
CA ARG A 15 -1.63 -0.55 12.98
C ARG A 15 -1.25 0.70 12.20
N CYS A 16 -0.79 0.57 10.96
CA CYS A 16 -0.47 1.72 10.11
C CYS A 16 -1.72 2.59 9.88
N LEU A 17 -2.85 1.97 9.52
CA LEU A 17 -4.12 2.69 9.29
C LEU A 17 -4.65 3.43 10.53
N LEU A 18 -4.36 2.95 11.73
CA LEU A 18 -4.73 3.61 12.98
C LEU A 18 -3.76 4.73 13.37
N ALA A 19 -2.54 4.73 12.81
CA ALA A 19 -1.49 5.69 13.12
C ALA A 19 -1.40 6.87 12.14
N ILE A 20 -2.05 6.78 10.96
CA ILE A 20 -2.07 7.89 10.00
C ILE A 20 -2.94 9.05 10.50
N ASP A 21 -2.46 10.28 10.31
CA ASP A 21 -3.26 11.49 10.52
C ASP A 21 -4.05 11.79 9.24
N ARG A 22 -5.33 11.42 9.24
CA ARG A 22 -6.22 11.56 8.08
C ARG A 22 -6.59 13.01 7.75
N THR A 23 -6.22 13.97 8.60
CA THR A 23 -6.50 15.40 8.38
C THR A 23 -5.46 16.08 7.51
N GLN A 24 -4.34 15.40 7.23
CA GLN A 24 -3.28 15.89 6.34
C GLN A 24 -3.70 15.80 4.87
N SER A 25 -2.91 16.43 3.99
CA SER A 25 -3.13 16.32 2.55
C SER A 25 -2.99 14.87 2.05
N PRO A 26 -3.67 14.49 0.95
CA PRO A 26 -3.65 13.11 0.44
C PRO A 26 -2.23 12.56 0.24
N LEU A 27 -1.33 13.38 -0.31
CA LEU A 27 0.07 13.01 -0.53
C LEU A 27 0.79 12.70 0.80
N VAL A 28 0.60 13.54 1.82
CA VAL A 28 1.21 13.34 3.14
C VAL A 28 0.69 12.05 3.79
N VAL A 29 -0.62 11.79 3.72
CA VAL A 29 -1.21 10.57 4.28
C VAL A 29 -0.65 9.31 3.63
N VAL A 30 -0.54 9.30 2.29
CA VAL A 30 0.00 8.15 1.55
C VAL A 30 1.48 7.92 1.87
N HIS A 31 2.29 8.99 1.96
CA HIS A 31 3.69 8.87 2.40
C HIS A 31 3.81 8.34 3.82
N GLN A 32 2.97 8.81 4.76
CA GLN A 32 2.95 8.28 6.12
C GLN A 32 2.64 6.79 6.13
N MET A 33 1.65 6.35 5.33
CA MET A 33 1.30 4.93 5.21
C MET A 33 2.48 4.10 4.69
N LEU A 34 3.15 4.54 3.62
CA LEU A 34 4.32 3.85 3.08
C LEU A 34 5.47 3.78 4.09
N ALA A 35 5.77 4.89 4.77
CA ALA A 35 6.83 4.96 5.76
C ALA A 35 6.56 4.04 6.96
N LEU A 36 5.34 4.05 7.50
CA LEU A 36 4.92 3.18 8.59
C LEU A 36 4.98 1.70 8.20
N ASN A 37 4.50 1.36 6.99
CA ASN A 37 4.57 0.00 6.47
C ASN A 37 6.02 -0.48 6.31
N ALA A 38 6.88 0.33 5.69
CA ALA A 38 8.29 0.00 5.50
C ALA A 38 9.03 -0.18 6.84
N GLN A 39 8.76 0.70 7.83
CA GLN A 39 9.31 0.58 9.17
C GLN A 39 8.85 -0.71 9.86
N GLY A 40 7.55 -1.01 9.79
CA GLY A 40 6.97 -2.22 10.37
C GLY A 40 7.49 -3.51 9.76
N ILE A 41 7.66 -3.54 8.43
CA ILE A 41 8.27 -4.67 7.72
C ILE A 41 9.71 -4.88 8.21
N ARG A 42 10.53 -3.82 8.26
CA ARG A 42 11.93 -3.92 8.70
C ARG A 42 12.07 -4.36 10.16
N ALA A 43 11.18 -3.90 11.03
CA ALA A 43 11.22 -4.20 12.46
C ALA A 43 10.73 -5.61 12.80
N ASN A 44 9.93 -6.23 11.95
CA ASN A 44 9.35 -7.56 12.18
C ASN A 44 10.20 -8.66 11.50
N PRO A 45 10.75 -9.63 12.26
CA PRO A 45 11.63 -10.65 11.70
C PRO A 45 10.94 -11.61 10.72
N ILE A 46 9.61 -11.72 10.76
CA ILE A 46 8.83 -12.51 9.80
C ILE A 46 8.58 -11.69 8.53
N LEU A 47 8.16 -10.42 8.68
CA LEU A 47 7.79 -9.59 7.53
C LEU A 47 9.00 -9.16 6.69
N ARG A 48 10.16 -8.93 7.32
CA ARG A 48 11.38 -8.56 6.58
C ARG A 48 11.79 -9.60 5.53
N GLU A 49 11.37 -10.86 5.69
CA GLU A 49 11.64 -11.93 4.72
C GLU A 49 10.97 -11.67 3.35
N TRP A 50 10.00 -10.75 3.29
CA TRP A 50 9.39 -10.26 2.04
C TRP A 50 10.40 -9.65 1.06
N TYR A 51 11.48 -9.06 1.58
CA TYR A 51 12.56 -8.45 0.79
C TYR A 51 13.87 -9.27 0.84
N ASN A 52 13.84 -10.49 1.40
CA ASN A 52 15.01 -11.37 1.43
C ASN A 52 15.10 -12.18 0.13
N GLU A 53 16.16 -11.96 -0.65
CA GLU A 53 16.44 -12.58 -1.94
C GLU A 53 16.35 -14.13 -1.95
N ARG A 54 16.58 -14.78 -0.82
CA ARG A 54 16.56 -16.25 -0.74
C ARG A 54 15.16 -16.83 -0.54
N THR A 55 14.26 -16.02 0.01
CA THR A 55 12.94 -16.49 0.47
C THR A 55 11.80 -15.86 -0.32
N PHE A 56 11.97 -14.65 -0.86
CA PHE A 56 10.88 -13.86 -1.43
C PHE A 56 10.13 -14.55 -2.58
N THR A 57 10.79 -15.21 -3.54
CA THR A 57 10.13 -15.88 -4.67
C THR A 57 9.04 -16.87 -4.20
N LYS A 58 9.31 -17.63 -3.13
CA LYS A 58 8.34 -18.57 -2.56
C LYS A 58 7.22 -17.84 -1.82
N LEU A 59 7.55 -16.77 -1.10
CA LEU A 59 6.58 -15.96 -0.35
C LEU A 59 5.61 -15.26 -1.29
N GLU A 60 6.10 -14.65 -2.37
CA GLU A 60 5.25 -13.96 -3.34
C GLU A 60 4.27 -14.90 -4.02
N LYS A 61 4.74 -16.07 -4.46
CA LYS A 61 3.89 -17.05 -5.12
C LYS A 61 2.71 -17.44 -4.23
N VAL A 62 2.98 -17.77 -2.96
CA VAL A 62 1.92 -18.13 -2.02
C VAL A 62 1.03 -16.93 -1.68
N TYR A 63 1.61 -15.74 -1.51
CA TYR A 63 0.84 -14.51 -1.26
C TYR A 63 -0.15 -14.21 -2.38
N ARG A 64 0.23 -14.44 -3.65
CA ARG A 64 -0.65 -14.29 -4.82
C ARG A 64 -1.74 -15.37 -4.85
N GLU A 65 -1.38 -16.62 -4.58
CA GLU A 65 -2.30 -17.77 -4.61
C GLU A 65 -3.36 -17.71 -3.51
N GLU A 66 -3.03 -17.16 -2.34
CA GLU A 66 -3.96 -17.03 -1.22
C GLU A 66 -4.90 -15.81 -1.31
N HIS A 67 -4.88 -15.06 -2.43
CA HIS A 67 -5.78 -13.94 -2.74
C HIS A 67 -5.88 -12.83 -1.68
N GLY A 68 -4.86 -12.67 -0.84
CA GLY A 68 -4.87 -11.69 0.26
C GLY A 68 -5.83 -12.08 1.40
N SER A 69 -5.47 -11.72 2.63
CA SER A 69 -6.28 -12.07 3.80
C SER A 69 -7.54 -11.21 3.94
N LYS A 70 -8.50 -11.62 4.77
CA LYS A 70 -9.70 -10.82 5.15
C LYS A 70 -9.37 -9.37 5.57
N ALA A 71 -8.18 -9.13 6.10
CA ALA A 71 -7.71 -7.80 6.44
C ALA A 71 -7.56 -6.88 5.21
N THR A 72 -7.34 -7.44 4.02
CA THR A 72 -7.27 -6.70 2.75
C THR A 72 -8.61 -6.03 2.41
N TYR A 73 -9.74 -6.67 2.74
CA TYR A 73 -11.08 -6.09 2.56
C TYR A 73 -11.34 -4.92 3.53
N PHE A 74 -10.97 -5.06 4.81
CA PHE A 74 -11.11 -3.97 5.78
C PHE A 74 -10.28 -2.74 5.41
N LEU A 75 -9.07 -2.95 4.90
CA LEU A 75 -8.24 -1.87 4.38
C LEU A 75 -8.87 -1.23 3.16
N TYR A 76 -9.46 -2.05 2.27
CA TYR A 76 -10.14 -1.54 1.10
C TYR A 76 -11.26 -0.57 1.46
N ASP A 77 -12.15 -0.97 2.37
CA ASP A 77 -13.28 -0.13 2.79
C ASP A 77 -12.78 1.17 3.46
N SER A 78 -11.80 1.06 4.35
CA SER A 78 -11.24 2.23 5.06
C SER A 78 -10.54 3.23 4.14
N PHE A 79 -9.81 2.75 3.13
CA PHE A 79 -9.14 3.61 2.15
C PHE A 79 -10.13 4.19 1.13
N LEU A 80 -11.18 3.43 0.75
CA LEU A 80 -12.22 3.95 -0.13
C LEU A 80 -12.95 5.14 0.51
N GLU A 81 -13.33 5.03 1.79
CA GLU A 81 -13.93 6.15 2.53
C GLU A 81 -13.02 7.39 2.54
N LEU A 82 -11.71 7.20 2.70
CA LEU A 82 -10.73 8.28 2.69
C LEU A 82 -10.60 8.94 1.31
N ILE A 83 -10.59 8.14 0.24
CA ILE A 83 -10.58 8.65 -1.14
C ILE A 83 -11.84 9.46 -1.43
N GLU A 84 -13.01 8.93 -1.05
CA GLU A 84 -14.28 9.64 -1.21
C GLU A 84 -14.30 10.97 -0.44
N GLN A 85 -13.69 11.00 0.75
CA GLN A 85 -13.54 12.23 1.51
C GLN A 85 -12.64 13.24 0.79
N TRP A 86 -11.48 12.83 0.31
CA TRP A 86 -10.56 13.71 -0.44
C TRP A 86 -11.19 14.26 -1.72
N GLN A 87 -12.07 13.49 -2.37
CA GLN A 87 -12.84 13.95 -3.52
C GLN A 87 -13.89 15.00 -3.13
N LYS A 88 -14.63 14.79 -2.04
CA LYS A 88 -15.58 15.80 -1.51
C LYS A 88 -14.88 17.10 -1.11
N GLU A 89 -13.64 17.00 -0.63
CA GLU A 89 -12.78 18.13 -0.26
C GLU A 89 -12.07 18.76 -1.46
N HIS A 90 -12.24 18.24 -2.67
CA HIS A 90 -11.54 18.67 -3.88
C HIS A 90 -10.00 18.68 -3.72
N SER A 91 -9.47 17.78 -2.88
CA SER A 91 -8.02 17.61 -2.64
C SER A 91 -7.38 16.58 -3.59
N ILE A 92 -8.22 15.77 -4.24
CA ILE A 92 -7.88 14.98 -5.42
C ILE A 92 -8.95 15.17 -6.48
N ARG A 93 -8.64 14.78 -7.71
CA ARG A 93 -9.52 14.92 -8.87
C ARG A 93 -10.82 14.13 -8.74
N ASN A 94 -11.92 14.73 -9.20
CA ASN A 94 -13.28 14.18 -9.09
C ASN A 94 -13.82 13.60 -10.41
N ASP A 95 -13.06 13.71 -11.50
CA ASP A 95 -13.42 13.15 -12.80
C ASP A 95 -13.13 11.64 -12.89
N ILE A 96 -12.37 11.09 -11.94
CA ILE A 96 -12.11 9.65 -11.81
C ILE A 96 -12.97 9.11 -10.67
N ASP A 97 -13.69 8.01 -10.91
CA ASP A 97 -14.47 7.32 -9.88
C ASP A 97 -13.61 6.87 -8.68
N SER A 98 -14.11 7.00 -7.44
CA SER A 98 -13.37 6.66 -6.22
C SER A 98 -12.88 5.21 -6.19
N LYS A 99 -13.67 4.27 -6.73
CA LYS A 99 -13.28 2.86 -6.84
C LYS A 99 -12.21 2.67 -7.90
N MET A 100 -12.24 3.44 -8.99
CA MET A 100 -11.15 3.42 -9.98
C MET A 100 -9.84 3.95 -9.37
N ILE A 101 -9.89 5.02 -8.56
CA ILE A 101 -8.71 5.48 -7.80
C ILE A 101 -8.22 4.39 -6.84
N MET A 102 -9.14 3.68 -6.18
CA MET A 102 -8.78 2.54 -5.34
C MET A 102 -8.13 1.40 -6.12
N MET A 103 -8.55 1.13 -7.37
CA MET A 103 -7.88 0.17 -8.26
C MET A 103 -6.45 0.60 -8.62
N ILE A 104 -6.19 1.90 -8.75
CA ILE A 104 -4.83 2.42 -8.97
C ILE A 104 -3.95 2.08 -7.75
N PHE A 105 -4.43 2.31 -6.53
CA PHE A 105 -3.68 1.90 -5.31
C PHE A 105 -3.50 0.39 -5.21
N ALA A 106 -4.53 -0.39 -5.55
CA ALA A 106 -4.43 -1.85 -5.60
C ALA A 106 -3.36 -2.31 -6.61
N ALA A 107 -3.22 -1.62 -7.75
CA ALA A 107 -2.17 -1.91 -8.72
C ALA A 107 -0.76 -1.68 -8.16
N ILE A 108 -0.54 -0.61 -7.37
CA ILE A 108 0.75 -0.36 -6.70
C ILE A 108 1.11 -1.54 -5.76
N ILE A 109 0.14 -2.00 -4.96
CA ILE A 109 0.34 -3.13 -4.04
C ILE A 109 0.62 -4.41 -4.84
N ASN A 110 -0.09 -4.61 -5.95
CA ASN A 110 0.13 -5.78 -6.79
C ASN A 110 1.54 -5.77 -7.39
N ILE A 111 2.05 -4.62 -7.82
CA ILE A 111 3.43 -4.49 -8.33
C ILE A 111 4.47 -4.96 -7.28
N ASP A 112 4.30 -4.63 -5.99
CA ASP A 112 5.18 -5.11 -4.92
C ASP A 112 5.17 -6.65 -4.76
N ALA A 113 4.04 -7.29 -5.07
CA ALA A 113 3.90 -8.76 -5.09
C ALA A 113 4.43 -9.42 -6.37
N HIS A 114 4.87 -8.64 -7.35
CA HIS A 114 5.45 -9.08 -8.62
C HIS A 114 6.87 -8.51 -8.83
N LYS A 115 7.56 -8.09 -7.76
CA LYS A 115 8.89 -7.48 -7.83
C LYS A 115 9.96 -8.40 -8.43
N GLU A 116 9.80 -9.72 -8.37
CA GLU A 116 10.67 -10.67 -9.08
C GLU A 116 10.72 -10.39 -10.59
N GLU A 117 9.59 -10.06 -11.20
CA GLU A 117 9.47 -9.84 -12.65
C GLU A 117 10.09 -8.51 -13.10
N ILE A 118 10.23 -7.56 -12.16
CA ILE A 118 10.70 -6.20 -12.41
C ILE A 118 12.18 -6.03 -12.05
N GLY A 119 12.66 -6.78 -11.05
CA GLY A 119 14.03 -6.73 -10.54
C GLY A 119 14.09 -6.12 -9.14
N ILE A 120 14.54 -6.92 -8.16
CA ILE A 120 14.48 -6.58 -6.73
C ILE A 120 15.37 -5.40 -6.33
N ASP A 121 16.46 -5.16 -7.06
CA ASP A 121 17.50 -4.16 -6.72
C ASP A 121 16.97 -2.73 -6.61
N TYR A 122 15.84 -2.44 -7.27
CA TYR A 122 15.22 -1.11 -7.28
C TYR A 122 14.02 -1.00 -6.32
N PHE A 123 13.60 -2.09 -5.68
CA PHE A 123 12.61 -2.07 -4.60
C PHE A 123 13.30 -1.81 -3.26
N PRO A 124 12.74 -1.01 -2.34
CA PRO A 124 11.40 -0.40 -2.32
C PRO A 124 11.30 0.98 -2.99
N THR A 125 12.40 1.58 -3.42
CA THR A 125 12.46 2.94 -3.99
C THR A 125 11.53 3.13 -5.19
N LEU A 126 11.40 2.11 -6.05
CA LEU A 126 10.47 2.13 -7.19
C LEU A 126 9.02 2.39 -6.76
N LEU A 127 8.56 1.75 -5.68
CA LEU A 127 7.19 1.91 -5.17
C LEU A 127 6.95 3.32 -4.66
N GLU A 128 7.94 3.92 -3.99
CA GLU A 128 7.88 5.30 -3.52
C GLU A 128 7.75 6.27 -4.70
N ILE A 129 8.62 6.13 -5.73
CA ILE A 129 8.57 6.98 -6.93
C ILE A 129 7.24 6.83 -7.67
N MET A 130 6.75 5.60 -7.88
CA MET A 130 5.47 5.39 -8.56
C MET A 130 4.32 6.01 -7.79
N THR A 131 4.33 5.84 -6.46
CA THR A 131 3.29 6.41 -5.60
C THR A 131 3.30 7.93 -5.69
N ASP A 132 4.48 8.57 -5.67
CA ASP A 132 4.60 10.02 -5.85
C ASP A 132 4.03 10.51 -7.17
N LEU A 133 4.38 9.84 -8.26
CA LEU A 133 3.91 10.21 -9.59
C LEU A 133 2.39 10.07 -9.70
N ILE A 134 1.85 8.99 -9.17
CA ILE A 134 0.41 8.73 -9.12
C ILE A 134 -0.28 9.80 -8.26
N MET A 135 0.22 10.06 -7.06
CA MET A 135 -0.38 11.05 -6.16
C MET A 135 -0.31 12.46 -6.72
N LYS A 136 0.78 12.84 -7.39
CA LYS A 136 0.86 14.12 -8.11
C LYS A 136 -0.12 14.21 -9.27
N GLY A 137 -0.39 13.11 -9.98
CA GLY A 137 -1.38 13.05 -11.05
C GLY A 137 -2.84 13.01 -10.57
N LEU A 138 -3.07 12.62 -9.31
CA LEU A 138 -4.39 12.60 -8.66
C LEU A 138 -4.67 13.89 -7.88
N ALA A 139 -3.65 14.48 -7.26
CA ALA A 139 -3.78 15.70 -6.48
C ALA A 139 -4.24 16.86 -7.36
N THR A 140 -5.16 17.63 -6.81
CA THR A 140 -5.56 18.93 -7.36
C THR A 140 -4.72 20.01 -6.70
N ASP A 141 -4.34 21.04 -7.46
CA ASP A 141 -3.71 22.20 -6.86
C ASP A 141 -4.67 22.82 -5.84
N PRO A 142 -4.17 23.28 -4.68
CA PRO A 142 -5.03 23.98 -3.73
C PRO A 142 -5.62 25.22 -4.41
N VAL A 143 -6.95 25.31 -4.37
CA VAL A 143 -7.74 26.47 -4.84
C VAL A 143 -7.53 27.67 -3.92
#